data_AF-A0A2V8MHU7-F1
#
_entry.id   AF-A0A2V8MHU7-F1
#
_cell.length_a   1.000
_cell.length_b   1.000
_cell.length_c   1.000
_cell.angle_alpha   90.00
_cell.angle_beta   90.00
_cell.angle_gamma   90.00
#
_symmetry.space_group_name_H-M   'P 1'
#
loop_
_entity.id
_entity.type
_entity.pdbx_description
1 polymer ?
#
loop_
_entity_poly.entity_id
_entity_poly.type
_entity_poly.pdbx_seq_one_letter_code
_entity_poly.pdbx_strand_id
1 'polypeptide(L)' 'MRTAPLWGLRSRSRFMHDGQSLTIEEAILRHKNQAVLTVARFRALSKIETQQLLLFLSCL' A
#
# COMPACT_ATOMS: atom_id res chain seq x y z
N MET A 1 7.25 15.19 -3.67
CA MET A 1 7.31 14.57 -2.32
C MET A 1 8.25 13.38 -2.36
N ARG A 2 9.03 13.12 -1.30
CA ARG A 2 9.87 11.93 -1.20
C ARG A 2 9.05 10.73 -0.76
N THR A 3 9.32 9.56 -1.33
CA THR A 3 8.74 8.30 -0.84
C THR A 3 9.17 8.07 0.61
N ALA A 4 8.20 7.92 1.50
CA ALA A 4 8.45 7.61 2.91
C ALA A 4 8.95 6.16 3.04
N PRO A 5 9.85 5.87 4.01
CA PRO A 5 10.23 4.49 4.29
C PRO A 5 9.03 3.70 4.83
N LEU A 6 9.03 2.39 4.59
CA LEU A 6 8.01 1.47 5.11
C LEU A 6 8.27 1.01 6.55
N TRP A 7 9.37 1.46 7.18
CA TRP A 7 9.60 1.16 8.60
C TRP A 7 8.48 1.75 9.47
N GLY A 8 7.95 0.92 10.36
CA GLY A 8 6.86 1.28 11.28
C GLY A 8 5.52 1.44 10.57
N LEU A 9 5.32 0.77 9.43
CA LEU A 9 4.10 0.88 8.64
C LEU A 9 2.87 0.46 9.46
N ARG A 10 2.98 -0.62 10.24
CA ARG A 10 1.94 -1.17 11.11
C ARG A 10 1.45 -0.20 12.19
N SER A 11 2.29 0.77 12.57
CA SER A 11 1.97 1.74 13.61
C SER A 11 1.28 2.99 13.07
N ARG A 12 1.06 3.09 11.75
CA ARG A 12 0.43 4.24 11.10
C ARG A 12 -1.05 3.95 10.83
N SER A 13 -1.90 4.94 11.11
CA SER A 13 -3.34 4.87 10.87
C SER A 13 -3.81 5.67 9.64
N ARG A 14 -2.90 6.43 9.02
CA ARG A 14 -3.15 7.24 7.82
C ARG A 14 -2.00 7.10 6.84
N PHE A 15 -2.36 6.94 5.57
CA PHE A 15 -1.44 6.74 4.46
C PHE A 15 -1.67 7.79 3.38
N MET A 16 -0.81 7.77 2.36
CA MET A 16 -0.72 8.80 1.32
C MET A 16 -0.28 10.17 1.84
N HIS A 17 0.00 11.08 0.92
CA HIS A 17 0.46 12.43 1.22
C HIS A 17 -0.67 13.31 1.77
N ASP A 18 -1.90 12.96 1.44
CA ASP A 18 -3.12 13.64 1.90
C ASP A 18 -3.67 13.05 3.22
N GLY A 19 -3.14 11.92 3.71
CA GLY A 19 -3.59 11.27 4.93
C GLY A 19 -5.00 10.67 4.85
N GLN A 20 -5.55 10.54 3.65
CA GLN A 20 -6.95 10.15 3.43
C GLN A 20 -7.13 8.64 3.30
N SER A 21 -6.05 7.87 3.15
CA SER A 21 -6.14 6.41 3.09
C SER A 21 -6.00 5.80 4.47
N LEU A 22 -6.96 4.98 4.86
CA LEU A 22 -7.02 4.39 6.20
C LEU A 22 -6.55 2.93 6.26
N THR A 23 -6.31 2.33 5.09
CA THR A 23 -5.74 0.98 4.98
C THR A 23 -4.56 0.97 4.00
N ILE A 24 -3.67 -0.01 4.18
CA ILE A 24 -2.54 -0.24 3.28
C ILE A 24 -3.04 -0.55 1.86
N GLU A 25 -4.10 -1.34 1.75
CA GLU A 25 -4.73 -1.68 0.46
C GLU A 25 -5.29 -0.44 -0.25
N GLU A 26 -6.02 0.42 0.46
CA GLU A 26 -6.56 1.66 -0.10
C GLU A 26 -5.43 2.59 -0.57
N ALA A 27 -4.36 2.68 0.23
CA ALA A 27 -3.17 3.43 -0.14
C ALA A 27 -2.57 2.90 -1.44
N ILE A 28 -2.36 1.59 -1.56
CA ILE A 28 -1.84 0.96 -2.80
C ILE A 28 -2.75 1.30 -3.98
N LEU A 29 -4.07 1.10 -3.85
CA LEU A 29 -5.02 1.29 -4.96
C LEU A 29 -5.21 2.75 -5.39
N ARG A 30 -5.02 3.71 -4.49
CA ARG A 30 -5.16 5.16 -4.77
C ARG A 30 -3.92 5.79 -5.40
N HIS A 31 -2.78 5.10 -5.41
CA HIS A 31 -1.59 5.60 -6.08
C HIS A 31 -1.82 5.76 -7.59
N LYS A 32 -1.26 6.83 -8.17
CA LYS A 32 -1.37 7.16 -9.60
C LYS A 32 0.00 7.51 -10.16
N ASN A 33 0.04 8.01 -11.40
CA ASN A 33 1.25 8.47 -12.08
C ASN A 33 2.32 7.37 -12.15
N GLN A 34 3.43 7.55 -11.45
CA GLN A 34 4.57 6.62 -11.46
C GLN A 34 4.23 5.23 -10.90
N ALA A 35 3.15 5.11 -10.11
CA ALA A 35 2.75 3.86 -9.49
C ALA A 35 1.67 3.09 -10.28
N VAL A 36 1.25 3.55 -11.46
CA VAL A 36 0.21 2.88 -12.27
C VAL A 36 0.52 1.41 -12.52
N LEU A 37 1.77 1.08 -12.85
CA LEU A 37 2.19 -0.32 -13.06
C LEU A 37 2.13 -1.15 -11.77
N THR A 38 2.47 -0.56 -10.63
CA THR A 38 2.38 -1.22 -9.33
C THR A 38 0.93 -1.50 -8.95
N VAL A 39 0.03 -0.53 -9.16
CA VAL A 39 -1.42 -0.71 -8.92
C VAL A 39 -1.99 -1.79 -9.84
N ALA A 40 -1.59 -1.80 -11.12
CA ALA A 40 -2.03 -2.83 -12.06
C ALA A 40 -1.58 -4.23 -11.62
N ARG A 41 -0.32 -4.39 -11.19
CA ARG A 41 0.19 -5.67 -10.67
C ARG A 41 -0.53 -6.10 -9.40
N PHE A 42 -0.79 -5.17 -8.47
CA PHE A 42 -1.54 -5.47 -7.26
C PHE A 42 -2.97 -5.95 -7.57
N ARG A 43 -3.66 -5.32 -8.54
CA ARG A 43 -4.99 -5.77 -8.99
C ARG A 43 -4.99 -7.14 -9.67
N ALA A 44 -3.85 -7.56 -10.22
CA ALA A 44 -3.70 -8.86 -10.86
C ALA A 44 -3.39 -10.00 -9.88
N LEU A 45 -3.11 -9.69 -8.61
CA LEU A 45 -2.89 -10.72 -7.58
C LEU A 45 -4.17 -11.50 -7.31
N SER A 46 -4.02 -12.80 -7.08
CA SER A 46 -5.05 -13.62 -6.48
C SER A 46 -5.34 -13.16 -5.04
N LYS A 47 -6.50 -13.56 -4.51
CA LYS A 47 -6.86 -13.24 -3.11
C LYS A 47 -5.80 -13.72 -2.11
N ILE A 48 -5.21 -14.88 -2.35
CA ILE A 48 -4.19 -15.47 -1.47
C ILE A 48 -2.92 -14.62 -1.50
N GLU A 49 -2.44 -14.25 -2.68
CA GLU A 49 -1.24 -13.41 -2.83
C GLU A 49 -1.44 -12.02 -2.21
N THR A 50 -2.63 -11.42 -2.40
CA THR A 50 -2.98 -10.15 -1.76
C THR A 50 -2.94 -10.27 -0.24
N GLN A 51 -3.51 -11.33 0.34
CA GLN A 51 -3.46 -11.56 1.79
C GLN A 51 -2.03 -11.75 2.30
N GLN A 52 -1.20 -12.51 1.59
CA GLN A 52 0.22 -12.71 1.94
C GLN A 52 0.99 -11.40 1.92
N LEU A 53 0.78 -10.56 0.89
CA LEU A 53 1.40 -9.25 0.79
C LEU A 53 0.97 -8.32 1.94
N LEU A 54 -0.33 -8.23 2.22
CA LEU A 54 -0.84 -7.38 3.30
C LEU A 54 -0.34 -7.86 4.67
N LEU A 55 -0.23 -9.17 4.88
CA LEU A 55 0.35 -9.75 6.10
C LEU A 55 1.82 -9.36 6.25
N PHE A 56 2.62 -9.51 5.19
CA PHE A 56 4.02 -9.10 5.19
C PHE A 56 4.16 -7.61 5.52
N LEU A 57 3.36 -6.75 4.88
CA LEU A 57 3.37 -5.30 5.13
C LEU A 57 2.95 -4.94 6.57
N SER A 58 2.09 -5.75 7.20
CA SER A 58 1.67 -5.56 8.59
C SER A 58 2.76 -5.91 9.62
N CYS A 59 3.83 -6.59 9.19
CA CYS A 59 4.99 -6.89 10.05
C CYS A 59 6.03 -5.76 10.06
N LEU A 60 5.95 -4.80 9.12
CA LEU A 60 6.86 -3.65 8.99
C LEU A 60 6.45 -2.47 9.88
#